data_AF-A0AAN5CBB2-F1
#
_entry.id   AF-A0AAN5CBB2-F1
#
_cell.length_a   1.000
_cell.length_b   1.000
_cell.length_c   1.000
_cell.angle_alpha   90.00
_cell.angle_beta   90.00
_cell.angle_gamma   90.00
#
_symmetry.space_group_name_H-M   'P 1'
#
loop_
_entity.id
_entity.type
_entity.pdbx_description
1 polymer ?
#
loop_
_entity_poly.entity_id
_entity_poly.type
_entity_poly.pdbx_seq_one_letter_code
_entity_poly.pdbx_strand_id
1 'polypeptide(L)'
;SRRTFPCDICGKLFTQAGPLYAHRKLHASSEKERRPFECDICGKSFTGKNHLSGHKLSIHRIAEARFEKFKCDLCGKLFTHNMALNYHKDNQV
;
A
#
# COMPACT_ATOMS: atom_id res chain seq x y z
N SER A 1 -1.89 -14.68 -36.80
CA SER A 1 -2.30 -13.63 -35.85
C SER A 1 -2.84 -14.24 -34.58
N ARG A 2 -2.33 -13.88 -33.41
CA ARG A 2 -2.88 -14.33 -32.11
C ARG A 2 -4.15 -13.54 -31.82
N ARG A 3 -5.30 -14.20 -31.66
CA ARG A 3 -6.55 -13.53 -31.25
C ARG A 3 -6.36 -12.97 -29.83
N THR A 4 -6.58 -11.68 -29.67
CA THR A 4 -6.54 -11.00 -28.37
C THR A 4 -7.94 -10.66 -27.90
N PHE A 5 -8.08 -10.49 -26.59
CA PHE A 5 -9.31 -10.11 -25.92
C PHE A 5 -9.04 -8.77 -25.21
N PRO A 6 -9.47 -7.64 -25.79
CA PRO A 6 -9.29 -6.33 -25.18
C PRO A 6 -10.26 -6.14 -24.00
N CYS A 7 -9.80 -5.48 -22.94
CA CYS A 7 -10.68 -4.97 -21.90
C CYS A 7 -11.46 -3.75 -22.42
N ASP A 8 -12.79 -3.82 -22.29
CA ASP A 8 -13.76 -2.79 -22.63
C ASP A 8 -13.64 -1.51 -21.78
N ILE A 9 -12.98 -1.60 -20.62
CA ILE A 9 -12.88 -0.50 -19.65
C ILE A 9 -11.56 0.27 -19.79
N CYS A 10 -10.44 -0.42 -20.00
CA CYS A 10 -9.11 0.22 -20.04
C CYS A 10 -8.25 -0.16 -21.27
N GLY A 11 -8.77 -0.95 -22.20
CA GLY A 11 -8.07 -1.33 -23.43
C GLY A 11 -6.95 -2.37 -23.26
N LYS A 12 -6.65 -2.84 -22.04
CA LYS A 12 -5.60 -3.84 -21.81
C LYS A 12 -5.89 -5.14 -22.58
N LEU A 13 -4.88 -5.66 -23.29
CA LEU A 13 -5.00 -6.86 -24.12
C LEU A 13 -4.68 -8.13 -23.33
N PHE A 14 -5.51 -9.15 -23.50
CA PHE A 14 -5.31 -10.48 -22.96
C PHE A 14 -5.27 -11.53 -24.08
N THR A 15 -4.58 -12.64 -23.84
CA THR A 15 -4.46 -13.75 -24.80
C THR A 15 -5.53 -14.82 -24.60
N GLN A 16 -6.29 -14.74 -23.50
CA GLN A 16 -7.34 -15.68 -23.12
C GLN A 16 -8.50 -14.95 -22.41
N ALA A 17 -9.71 -15.50 -22.50
CA ALA A 17 -10.92 -14.93 -21.89
C ALA A 17 -10.93 -15.01 -20.34
N GLY A 18 -10.37 -16.07 -19.75
CA GLY A 18 -10.32 -16.25 -18.29
C GLY A 18 -9.58 -15.10 -17.56
N PRO A 19 -8.34 -14.79 -17.94
CA PRO A 19 -7.61 -13.63 -17.41
C PRO A 19 -8.32 -12.29 -17.62
N LEU A 20 -8.99 -12.10 -18.77
CA LEU A 20 -9.81 -10.90 -19.01
C LEU A 20 -10.98 -10.83 -18.03
N TYR A 21 -11.70 -11.94 -17.80
CA TYR A 21 -12.81 -11.97 -16.86
C TYR A 21 -12.38 -11.62 -15.43
N ALA A 22 -11.27 -12.21 -14.95
CA ALA A 22 -10.71 -11.88 -13.64
C ALA A 22 -10.28 -10.39 -13.56
N HIS A 23 -9.69 -9.86 -14.63
CA HIS A 23 -9.33 -8.44 -14.71
C HIS A 23 -10.55 -7.51 -14.67
N ARG A 24 -11.65 -7.84 -15.37
CA ARG A 24 -12.89 -7.04 -15.34
C ARG A 24 -13.49 -6.94 -13.94
N LYS A 25 -13.38 -8.00 -13.13
CA LYS A 25 -13.80 -7.95 -11.72
C LYS A 25 -13.00 -6.93 -10.90
N LEU A 26 -11.74 -6.67 -11.27
CA LEU A 26 -11.01 -5.59 -10.64
C LEU A 26 -11.70 -4.28 -10.97
N HIS A 27 -12.07 -3.98 -12.22
CA HIS A 27 -12.75 -2.71 -12.53
C HIS A 27 -14.08 -2.50 -11.78
N ALA A 28 -14.75 -3.59 -11.40
CA ALA A 28 -15.91 -3.53 -10.52
C ALA A 28 -15.56 -3.19 -9.05
N SER A 29 -14.32 -3.40 -8.60
CA SER A 29 -13.83 -2.83 -7.35
C SER A 29 -13.45 -1.37 -7.57
N SER A 30 -14.18 -0.49 -6.89
CA SER A 30 -14.01 0.96 -7.02
C SER A 30 -12.60 1.38 -6.62
N GLU A 31 -12.09 2.47 -7.20
CA GLU A 31 -10.77 3.00 -6.82
C GLU A 31 -10.71 3.24 -5.30
N LYS A 32 -11.82 3.70 -4.71
CA LYS A 32 -11.99 3.93 -3.28
C LYS A 32 -11.81 2.65 -2.45
N GLU A 33 -12.31 1.51 -2.91
CA GLU A 33 -12.10 0.22 -2.26
C GLU A 33 -10.66 -0.28 -2.39
N ARG A 34 -9.99 0.01 -3.51
CA ARG A 34 -8.56 -0.34 -3.69
C ARG A 34 -7.62 0.60 -2.94
N ARG A 35 -8.06 1.82 -2.65
CA ARG A 35 -7.31 2.87 -1.98
C ARG A 35 -8.13 3.46 -0.83
N PRO A 36 -8.39 2.69 0.23
CA PRO A 36 -9.31 3.10 1.29
C PRO A 36 -8.78 4.25 2.16
N PHE A 37 -7.51 4.65 2.00
CA PHE A 37 -6.88 5.67 2.82
C PHE A 37 -6.77 6.99 2.06
N GLU A 38 -7.66 7.94 2.36
CA GLU A 38 -7.68 9.25 1.71
C GLU A 38 -6.90 10.30 2.52
N CYS A 39 -6.21 11.20 1.82
CA CYS A 39 -5.63 12.39 2.43
C CYS A 39 -6.71 13.45 2.62
N ASP A 40 -6.96 13.82 3.87
CA ASP A 40 -7.86 14.88 4.32
C ASP A 40 -7.46 16.30 3.86
N ILE A 41 -6.25 16.49 3.33
CA ILE A 41 -5.75 17.79 2.90
C ILE A 41 -5.94 17.99 1.39
N CYS A 42 -5.67 16.96 0.59
CA CYS A 42 -5.69 17.06 -0.88
C CYS A 42 -6.62 16.04 -1.58
N GLY A 43 -7.32 15.19 -0.83
CA GLY A 43 -8.26 14.19 -1.35
C GLY A 43 -7.60 12.99 -2.05
N LYS A 44 -6.26 12.88 -2.05
CA LYS A 44 -5.57 11.80 -2.74
C LYS A 44 -5.70 10.48 -1.97
N SER A 45 -6.11 9.41 -2.65
CA SER A 45 -6.29 8.09 -2.05
C SER A 45 -5.04 7.20 -2.18
N PHE A 46 -4.81 6.36 -1.17
CA PHE A 46 -3.66 5.46 -1.06
C PHE A 46 -4.09 4.04 -0.68
N THR A 47 -3.31 3.05 -1.09
CA THR A 47 -3.54 1.62 -0.81
C THR A 47 -3.22 1.21 0.62
N GLY A 48 -2.47 2.02 1.37
CA GLY A 48 -2.04 1.70 2.74
C GLY A 48 -1.81 2.95 3.58
N LYS A 49 -2.01 2.84 4.90
CA LYS A 49 -1.77 3.95 5.84
C LYS A 49 -0.32 4.45 5.79
N ASN A 50 0.67 3.56 5.64
CA ASN A 50 2.09 3.93 5.54
C ASN A 50 2.37 4.87 4.36
N HIS A 51 1.70 4.63 3.22
CA HIS A 51 1.82 5.47 2.03
C HIS A 51 1.16 6.83 2.25
N LEU A 52 -0.01 6.88 2.89
CA LEU A 52 -0.67 8.12 3.27
C LEU A 52 0.18 8.95 4.25
N SER A 53 0.73 8.33 5.29
CA SER A 53 1.60 9.02 6.26
C SER A 53 2.88 9.54 5.61
N GLY A 54 3.49 8.75 4.71
CA GLY A 54 4.64 9.19 3.93
C GLY A 54 4.31 10.39 3.04
N HIS A 55 3.14 10.38 2.39
CA HIS A 55 2.63 11.49 1.59
C HIS A 55 2.36 12.75 2.42
N LYS A 56 1.67 12.63 3.57
CA LYS A 56 1.41 13.75 4.49
C LYS A 56 2.72 14.40 4.94
N LEU A 57 3.75 13.59 5.22
CA LEU A 57 5.06 14.12 5.59
C LEU A 57 5.80 14.78 4.42
N SER A 58 5.85 14.15 3.25
CA SER A 58 6.69 14.63 2.13
C SER A 58 6.06 15.79 1.35
N ILE A 59 4.72 15.81 1.22
CA ILE A 59 4.00 16.80 0.42
C ILE A 59 3.40 17.88 1.31
N HIS A 60 2.87 17.51 2.48
CA HIS A 60 2.19 18.45 3.38
C HIS A 60 3.00 18.81 4.63
N ARG A 61 4.22 18.24 4.80
CA ARG A 61 5.10 18.47 5.96
C ARG A 61 4.44 18.18 7.32
N ILE A 62 3.42 17.32 7.32
CA ILE A 62 2.72 16.90 8.53
C ILE A 62 3.32 15.58 8.99
N ALA A 63 3.97 15.63 10.16
CA ALA A 63 4.44 14.46 10.85
C ALA A 63 3.30 13.90 11.69
N GLU A 64 2.55 12.95 11.15
CA GLU A 64 1.73 12.09 12.00
C GLU A 64 2.65 11.10 12.73
N ALA A 65 2.26 10.71 13.94
CA ALA A 65 2.96 9.70 14.71
C ALA A 65 3.09 8.45 13.84
N ARG A 66 4.27 8.27 13.22
CA ARG A 66 4.60 7.08 12.43
C ARG A 66 4.30 5.90 13.34
N PHE A 67 3.26 5.15 12.96
CA PHE A 67 2.74 3.93 13.57
C PHE A 67 3.57 3.47 14.75
N GLU A 68 2.99 3.53 15.95
CA GLU A 68 3.47 2.92 17.18
C GLU A 68 4.80 2.19 16.98
N LYS A 69 5.89 2.96 17.08
CA LYS A 69 7.20 2.42 16.77
C LYS A 69 7.48 1.31 17.76
N PHE A 70 7.99 0.19 17.27
CA PHE A 70 8.37 -0.93 18.12
C PHE A 70 9.61 -0.52 18.92
N LYS A 71 9.44 -0.22 20.21
CA LYS A 71 10.51 0.20 21.10
C LYS A 71 11.17 -1.04 21.71
N CYS A 72 12.50 -1.07 21.72
CA CYS A 72 13.24 -2.05 22.51
C CYS A 72 13.18 -1.66 23.98
N ASP A 73 12.72 -2.57 24.83
CA ASP A 73 12.57 -2.32 26.27
C ASP A 73 13.92 -2.27 27.01
N LEU A 74 14.96 -2.88 26.41
CA LEU A 74 16.31 -2.92 26.99
C LEU A 74 17.11 -1.63 26.69
N CYS A 75 17.04 -1.10 25.46
CA CYS A 75 17.88 0.03 25.03
C CYS A 75 17.09 1.25 24.55
N GLY A 76 15.76 1.17 24.48
CA GLY A 76 14.89 2.25 24.02
C GLY A 76 14.91 2.53 22.51
N LYS A 77 15.70 1.79 21.72
CA LYS A 77 15.81 1.98 20.27
C LYS A 77 14.47 1.68 19.58
N LEU A 78 14.13 2.51 18.58
CA LEU A 78 12.86 2.45 17.87
C LEU A 78 13.04 1.77 16.51
N PHE A 79 12.13 0.85 16.19
CA PHE A 79 12.13 0.09 14.94
C PHE A 79 10.85 0.34 14.15
N THR A 80 10.95 0.26 12.82
CA THR A 80 9.82 0.49 11.91
C THR A 80 8.89 -0.71 11.78
N HIS A 81 9.33 -1.90 12.20
CA HIS A 81 8.56 -3.13 12.16
C HIS A 81 9.07 -4.13 13.22
N ASN A 82 8.19 -5.01 13.69
CA ASN A 82 8.45 -5.93 14.80
C ASN A 82 9.61 -6.90 14.52
N MET A 83 9.75 -7.40 13.29
CA MET A 83 10.85 -8.32 12.92
C MET A 83 12.24 -7.71 13.14
N ALA A 84 12.42 -6.42 12.81
CA ALA A 84 13.68 -5.73 13.07
C ALA A 84 13.94 -5.53 14.57
N LEU A 85 12.89 -5.36 15.38
CA LEU A 85 13.02 -5.35 16.84
C LEU A 85 13.42 -6.73 17.37
N ASN A 86 12.80 -7.81 16.89
CA ASN A 86 13.12 -9.16 17.35
C ASN A 86 14.55 -9.54 16.97
N TYR A 87 14.95 -9.32 15.72
CA TYR A 87 16.33 -9.53 15.30
C TYR A 87 17.32 -8.72 16.15
N HIS A 88 16.98 -7.45 16.44
CA HIS A 88 17.78 -6.65 17.35
C HIS A 88 17.85 -7.29 18.75
N LYS A 89 16.73 -7.72 19.34
CA LYS A 89 16.71 -8.38 20.66
C LYS A 89 17.53 -9.68 20.66
N ASP A 90 17.42 -10.50 19.62
CA ASP A 90 18.09 -11.80 19.51
C ASP A 90 19.60 -11.68 19.27
N ASN A 91 20.07 -10.58 18.68
CA ASN A 91 21.49 -10.35 18.38
C ASN A 91 22.17 -9.38 19.37
N GLN A 92 21.48 -8.96 20.43
CA GLN A 92 22.09 -8.26 21.56
C GLN A 92 22.55 -9.30 22.59
N VAL A 93 23.73 -9.90 22.36
CA VAL A 93 24.47 -10.66 23.39
C VAL A 93 25.33 -9.71 24.20
#